data_AF-A0A930Q802-F1
#
_entry.id   AF-A0A930Q802-F1
#
_cell.length_a   1.000
_cell.length_b   1.000
_cell.length_c   1.000
_cell.angle_alpha   90.00
_cell.angle_beta   90.00
_cell.angle_gamma   90.00
#
_symmetry.space_group_name_H-M   'P 1'
#
loop_
_entity.id
_entity.type
_entity.pdbx_description
1 polymer ?
#
loop_
_entity_poly.entity_id
_entity_poly.type
_entity_poly.pdbx_seq_one_letter_code
_entity_poly.pdbx_strand_id
1 'polypeptide(L)'
;MQITNYRNAVAKLKGILDNRASYLIIHYSCESFRERNQAKSPRITSIAIRSLESGQIESFSIHKIAEKKGVPLEQISDHYNELEYDMLCEYMTFLEKRDDKTFIH
;
A
#
# COMPACT_ATOMS: atom_id res chain seq x y z
N MET A 1 23.47 26.05 2.09
CA MET A 1 23.03 24.67 1.76
C MET A 1 21.57 24.40 2.12
N GLN A 2 21.09 24.71 3.34
CA GLN A 2 19.68 24.50 3.73
C GLN A 2 18.63 25.28 2.90
N ILE A 3 18.90 26.54 2.55
CA ILE A 3 17.95 27.37 1.76
C ILE A 3 17.73 26.78 0.36
N THR A 4 18.78 26.26 -0.27
CA THR A 4 18.69 25.62 -1.59
C THR A 4 17.87 24.32 -1.54
N ASN A 5 18.11 23.48 -0.53
CA ASN A 5 17.34 22.25 -0.33
C ASN A 5 15.86 22.53 -0.11
N TYR A 6 15.54 23.55 0.69
CA TYR A 6 14.17 24.00 0.90
C TYR A 6 13.50 24.43 -0.42
N ARG A 7 14.16 25.28 -1.21
CA ARG A 7 13.62 25.74 -2.50
C ARG A 7 13.37 24.57 -3.46
N ASN A 8 14.30 23.62 -3.51
CA ASN A 8 14.15 22.42 -4.34
C ASN A 8 12.99 21.53 -3.87
N ALA A 9 12.83 21.34 -2.56
CA ALA A 9 11.71 20.58 -2.01
C ALA A 9 10.36 21.24 -2.34
N VAL A 10 10.25 22.57 -2.18
CA VAL A 10 9.04 23.32 -2.54
C VAL A 10 8.73 23.21 -4.03
N ALA A 11 9.73 23.36 -4.89
CA ALA A 11 9.55 23.21 -6.34
C ALA A 11 9.08 21.79 -6.71
N LYS A 12 9.66 20.76 -6.09
CA LYS A 12 9.26 19.37 -6.30
C LYS A 12 7.82 19.10 -5.86
N LEU A 13 7.44 19.56 -4.67
CA LEU A 13 6.07 19.41 -4.16
C LEU A 13 5.06 20.14 -5.03
N LYS A 14 5.39 21.34 -5.51
CA LYS A 14 4.55 22.06 -6.49
C LYS A 14 4.37 21.26 -7.78
N GLY A 15 5.46 20.75 -8.37
CA GLY A 15 5.38 19.93 -9.58
C GLY A 15 4.49 18.68 -9.42
N ILE A 16 4.54 18.03 -8.25
CA ILE A 16 3.65 16.91 -7.92
C ILE A 16 2.19 17.36 -7.87
N LEU A 17 1.92 18.49 -7.21
CA LEU A 17 0.58 19.04 -7.08
C LEU A 17 0.03 19.63 -8.39
N ASP A 18 0.88 20.04 -9.32
CA ASP A 18 0.46 20.53 -10.63
C ASP A 18 0.10 19.36 -11.57
N ASN A 19 0.64 18.16 -11.34
CA ASN A 19 0.38 16.97 -12.14
C ASN A 19 -0.23 15.80 -11.32
N ARG A 20 -1.25 16.08 -10.51
CA ARG A 20 -1.83 15.11 -9.54
C ARG A 20 -2.27 13.79 -10.17
N ALA A 21 -2.72 13.80 -11.42
CA ALA A 21 -3.19 12.62 -12.15
C ALA A 21 -2.11 11.55 -12.39
N SER A 22 -0.83 11.95 -12.36
CA SER A 22 0.31 11.03 -12.50
C SER A 22 0.78 10.45 -11.17
N TYR A 23 0.22 10.87 -10.03
CA TYR A 23 0.72 10.49 -8.71
C TYR A 23 -0.31 9.76 -7.84
N LEU A 24 0.18 8.73 -7.14
CA LEU A 24 -0.59 7.95 -6.18
C LEU A 24 0.16 7.96 -4.84
N ILE A 25 -0.56 8.11 -3.73
CA ILE A 25 0.00 7.88 -2.39
C ILE A 25 -0.19 6.40 -2.06
N ILE A 26 0.86 5.73 -1.61
CA ILE A 26 0.82 4.34 -1.15
C ILE A 26 1.21 4.25 0.33
N HIS A 27 0.39 3.57 1.12
CA HIS A 27 0.70 3.18 2.47
C HIS A 27 0.47 1.69 2.65
N TYR A 28 1.35 1.03 3.40
CA TYR A 28 1.15 -0.37 3.76
C TYR A 28 1.38 -0.56 5.26
N SER A 29 0.63 -1.49 5.84
CA SER A 29 0.83 -1.98 7.20
C SER A 29 1.42 -3.37 7.17
N CYS A 30 2.20 -3.70 8.20
CA CYS A 30 2.72 -5.04 8.41
C CYS A 30 2.36 -5.54 9.81
N GLU A 31 2.63 -6.82 10.05
CA GLU A 31 2.56 -7.40 11.39
C GLU A 31 3.45 -6.66 12.40
N SER A 32 3.10 -6.78 13.69
CA SER A 32 3.88 -6.18 14.76
C SER A 32 5.29 -6.79 14.84
N PHE A 33 6.31 -5.95 14.74
CA PHE A 33 7.71 -6.34 14.97
C PHE A 33 8.02 -6.77 16.42
N ARG A 34 7.07 -6.63 17.35
CA ARG A 34 7.29 -6.91 18.78
C ARG A 34 7.26 -8.39 19.13
N GLU A 35 6.81 -9.25 18.21
CA GLU A 35 6.86 -10.71 18.38
C GLU A 35 8.27 -11.23 18.17
N ARG A 36 9.11 -11.09 19.21
CA ARG A 36 10.55 -11.44 19.23
C ARG A 36 10.88 -12.92 18.99
N ASN A 37 9.88 -13.80 18.84
CA ASN A 37 10.07 -15.26 18.86
C ASN A 37 9.80 -15.96 17.53
N GLN A 38 9.54 -15.24 16.44
CA GLN A 38 9.41 -15.86 15.13
C GLN A 38 10.61 -15.45 14.28
N ALA A 39 11.45 -16.40 13.88
CA ALA A 39 12.51 -16.21 12.88
C ALA A 39 11.94 -15.97 11.47
N LYS A 40 10.81 -15.27 11.37
CA LYS A 40 10.04 -15.01 10.16
C LYS A 40 9.99 -13.51 9.91
N SER A 41 10.05 -13.12 8.64
CA SER A 41 9.83 -11.74 8.25
C SER A 41 8.37 -11.33 8.53
N PRO A 42 8.12 -10.11 9.03
CA PRO A 42 6.78 -9.57 9.19
C PRO A 42 6.06 -9.50 7.85
N ARG A 43 4.78 -9.87 7.85
CA ARG A 43 3.95 -9.94 6.65
C ARG A 43 3.18 -8.66 6.42
N ILE A 44 2.78 -8.42 5.17
CA ILE A 44 1.96 -7.26 4.81
C ILE A 44 0.51 -7.60 5.15
N THR A 45 -0.11 -6.78 6.00
CA THR A 45 -1.49 -6.99 6.47
C THR A 45 -2.50 -6.21 5.63
N SER A 46 -2.10 -5.04 5.13
CA SER A 46 -2.92 -4.22 4.26
C SER A 46 -2.08 -3.22 3.44
N ILE A 47 -2.63 -2.80 2.31
CA ILE A 47 -2.10 -1.78 1.41
C ILE A 47 -3.27 -0.84 1.08
N ALA A 48 -3.04 0.47 1.17
CA ALA A 48 -3.98 1.49 0.75
C ALA A 48 -3.30 2.41 -0.27
N ILE A 49 -3.99 2.68 -1.38
CA ILE A 49 -3.52 3.55 -2.45
C ILE A 49 -4.54 4.66 -2.64
N ARG A 50 -4.09 5.91 -2.54
CA ARG A 50 -4.94 7.09 -2.71
C ARG A 50 -4.53 7.87 -3.95
N SER A 51 -5.50 8.16 -4.82
CA SER A 51 -5.29 9.08 -5.93
C SER A 51 -5.08 10.52 -5.42
N LEU A 52 -4.02 11.19 -5.87
CA LEU A 52 -3.85 12.61 -5.57
C LEU A 52 -4.83 13.50 -6.33
N GLU A 53 -5.33 13.04 -7.48
CA GLU A 53 -6.28 13.77 -8.31
C GLU A 53 -7.69 13.73 -7.74
N SER A 54 -8.22 12.52 -7.53
CA SER A 54 -9.63 12.32 -7.13
C SER A 54 -9.82 12.15 -5.63
N GLY A 55 -8.76 11.83 -4.89
CA GLY A 55 -8.84 11.49 -3.47
C GLY A 55 -9.45 10.11 -3.18
N GLN A 56 -9.85 9.36 -4.21
CA GLN A 56 -10.35 8.00 -4.07
C GLN A 56 -9.28 7.07 -3.52
N ILE A 57 -9.70 6.09 -2.71
CA ILE A 57 -8.83 5.12 -2.06
C ILE A 57 -9.20 3.74 -2.56
N GLU A 58 -8.21 3.01 -3.06
CA GLU A 58 -8.28 1.56 -3.25
C GLU A 58 -7.56 0.88 -2.09
N SER A 59 -8.20 -0.11 -1.47
CA SER A 59 -7.64 -0.83 -0.33
C SER A 59 -7.57 -2.32 -0.57
N PHE A 60 -6.46 -2.91 -0.15
CA PHE A 60 -6.17 -4.33 -0.16
C PHE A 60 -5.87 -4.74 1.28
N SER A 61 -6.52 -5.78 1.78
CA SER A 61 -6.22 -6.29 3.10
C SER A 61 -6.53 -7.77 3.18
N ILE A 62 -5.81 -8.47 4.05
CA ILE A 62 -6.05 -9.89 4.33
C ILE A 62 -7.50 -10.11 4.76
N HIS A 63 -8.06 -9.20 5.55
CA HIS A 63 -9.45 -9.27 5.99
C HIS A 63 -10.44 -9.14 4.82
N LYS A 64 -10.17 -8.26 3.85
CA LYS A 64 -10.99 -8.11 2.64
C LYS A 64 -10.96 -9.40 1.80
N ILE A 65 -9.79 -10.03 1.67
CA ILE A 65 -9.67 -11.31 0.95
C ILE A 65 -10.37 -12.44 1.72
N ALA A 66 -10.21 -12.51 3.03
CA ALA A 66 -10.87 -13.50 3.89
C ALA A 66 -12.39 -13.43 3.74
N GLU A 67 -12.96 -12.22 3.77
CA GLU A 67 -14.38 -11.97 3.53
C GLU A 67 -14.82 -12.48 2.15
N LYS A 68 -14.07 -12.14 1.09
CA LYS A 68 -14.36 -12.59 -0.28
C LYS A 68 -14.31 -14.12 -0.43
N LYS A 69 -13.44 -14.78 0.33
CA LYS A 69 -13.28 -16.24 0.33
C LYS A 69 -14.19 -16.97 1.31
N GLY A 70 -14.95 -16.25 2.14
CA GLY A 70 -15.78 -16.84 3.19
C GLY A 70 -14.98 -17.47 4.32
N VAL A 71 -13.74 -17.03 4.56
CA VAL A 71 -12.90 -17.49 5.67
C VAL A 71 -13.33 -16.73 6.94
N PRO A 72 -13.77 -17.43 8.00
CA PRO A 72 -14.10 -16.80 9.28
C PRO A 72 -12.90 -16.07 9.88
N LEU A 73 -13.15 -14.98 10.62
CA LEU A 73 -12.09 -14.16 11.23
C LEU A 73 -11.15 -15.00 12.13
N GLU A 74 -11.70 -15.99 12.81
CA GLU A 74 -10.98 -16.88 13.72
C GLU A 74 -9.99 -17.80 12.99
N GLN A 75 -10.20 -18.02 11.68
CA GLN A 75 -9.40 -18.93 10.85
C GLN A 75 -8.39 -18.18 9.95
N ILE A 76 -8.38 -16.83 9.97
CA ILE A 76 -7.45 -16.04 9.14
C ILE A 76 -5.98 -16.43 9.39
N SER A 77 -5.61 -16.66 10.65
CA SER A 77 -4.26 -17.05 11.03
C SER A 77 -3.81 -18.37 10.39
N ASP A 78 -4.74 -19.32 10.21
CA ASP A 78 -4.46 -20.63 9.62
C ASP A 78 -4.31 -20.54 8.10
N HIS A 79 -4.95 -19.55 7.47
CA HIS A 79 -4.94 -19.32 6.02
C HIS A 79 -4.04 -18.15 5.59
N TYR A 80 -3.21 -17.62 6.49
CA TYR A 80 -2.55 -16.33 6.28
C TYR A 80 -1.68 -16.29 5.02
N ASN A 81 -0.91 -17.36 4.74
CA ASN A 81 -0.09 -17.45 3.51
C ASN A 81 -0.92 -17.26 2.25
N GLU A 82 -2.06 -17.93 2.19
CA GLU A 82 -2.96 -17.92 1.04
C GLU A 82 -3.60 -16.53 0.90
N LEU A 83 -4.13 -16.00 2.00
CA LEU A 83 -4.81 -14.71 2.02
C LEU A 83 -3.87 -13.54 1.68
N GLU A 84 -2.64 -13.55 2.19
CA GLU A 84 -1.61 -12.57 1.84
C GLU A 84 -1.23 -12.68 0.36
N TYR A 85 -1.03 -13.90 -0.16
CA TYR A 85 -0.72 -14.11 -1.56
C TYR A 85 -1.80 -13.55 -2.49
N ASP A 86 -3.07 -13.86 -2.24
CA ASP A 86 -4.16 -13.35 -3.09
C ASP A 86 -4.35 -11.84 -2.96
N MET A 87 -4.16 -11.29 -1.76
CA MET A 87 -4.17 -9.84 -1.55
C MET A 87 -3.09 -9.17 -2.41
N LEU A 88 -1.89 -9.74 -2.45
CA LEU A 88 -0.79 -9.26 -3.27
C LEU A 88 -1.08 -9.46 -4.77
N CYS A 89 -1.73 -10.55 -5.18
CA CYS A 89 -2.17 -10.72 -6.57
C CYS A 89 -3.16 -9.63 -6.98
N GLU A 90 -4.18 -9.32 -6.17
CA GLU A 90 -5.12 -8.21 -6.46
C GLU A 90 -4.41 -6.86 -6.55
N TYR A 91 -3.46 -6.61 -5.64
CA TYR A 91 -2.63 -5.42 -5.68
C TYR A 91 -1.76 -5.35 -6.95
N MET A 92 -1.13 -6.44 -7.36
CA MET A 92 -0.31 -6.48 -8.58
C MET A 92 -1.15 -6.23 -9.83
N THR A 93 -2.34 -6.84 -9.94
CA THR A 93 -3.27 -6.54 -11.04
C THR A 93 -3.72 -5.07 -11.05
N PHE A 94 -3.81 -4.43 -9.89
CA PHE A 94 -4.06 -2.99 -9.82
C PHE A 94 -2.89 -2.15 -10.35
N LEU A 95 -1.65 -2.55 -10.03
CA LEU A 95 -0.42 -1.88 -10.49
C LEU A 95 -0.18 -2.01 -11.99
N GLU A 96 -0.44 -3.19 -12.57
CA GLU A 96 -0.24 -3.46 -14.00
C GLU A 96 -1.01 -2.48 -14.90
N LYS A 97 -2.12 -1.94 -14.43
CA LYS A 97 -2.95 -0.97 -15.15
C LYS A 97 -2.48 0.48 -15.00
N ARG A 98 -1.38 0.71 -14.26
CA ARG A 98 -0.92 2.03 -13.76
C ARG A 98 0.60 2.15 -13.77
N ASP A 99 1.24 1.56 -14.78
CA ASP A 99 2.69 1.66 -14.99
C ASP A 99 3.15 3.09 -15.34
N ASP A 100 2.23 3.94 -15.79
CA ASP A 100 2.42 5.38 -16.03
C ASP A 100 2.41 6.24 -14.74
N LYS A 101 2.06 5.66 -13.58
CA LYS A 101 1.91 6.39 -12.32
C LYS A 101 3.18 6.36 -11.47
N THR A 102 3.46 7.47 -10.80
CA THR A 102 4.49 7.57 -9.76
C THR A 102 3.88 7.40 -8.38
N PHE A 103 4.40 6.46 -7.61
CA PHE A 103 3.96 6.18 -6.25
C PHE A 103 4.78 6.98 -5.22
N ILE A 104 4.10 7.60 -4.27
CA ILE A 104 4.67 8.35 -3.16
C ILE A 104 4.34 7.61 -1.88
N HIS A 105 5.36 7.27 -1.10
CA HIS A 105 5.22 6.71 0.24
C HIS A 105 5.46 7.79 1.30
#